data_AF-W1I4F3-F1
#
_entry.id   AF-W1I4F3-F1
#
_cell.length_a   1.000
_cell.length_b   1.000
_cell.length_c   1.000
_cell.angle_alpha   90.00
_cell.angle_beta   90.00
_cell.angle_gamma   90.00
#
_symmetry.space_group_name_H-M   'P 1'
#
loop_
_entity.id
_entity.type
_entity.pdbx_description
1 polymer ?
#
loop_
_entity_poly.entity_id
_entity_poly.type
_entity_poly.pdbx_seq_one_letter_code
_entity_poly.pdbx_strand_id
1 'polypeptide(L)'
;METANLTTEERRLKRIAQLKAKLQKETARQNELERKRRNGQLIAFGVFFEQWFKNANPEEKTNIISLVKNHLKDRNLERALEGMKRLAEDA
;
A
#
# COMPACT_ATOMS: atom_id res chain seq x y z
N MET A 1 51.85 -9.24 6.47
CA MET A 1 50.48 -9.53 6.95
C MET A 1 49.97 -10.71 6.14
N GLU A 2 50.05 -11.91 6.70
CA GLU A 2 49.60 -13.14 6.03
C GLU A 2 48.08 -13.13 5.88
N THR A 3 47.60 -13.20 4.64
CA THR A 3 46.19 -13.45 4.36
C THR A 3 45.89 -14.91 4.69
N ALA A 4 45.31 -15.18 5.86
CA ALA A 4 44.83 -16.50 6.20
C ALA A 4 43.88 -17.00 5.10
N ASN A 5 44.30 -18.04 4.38
CA ASN A 5 43.50 -18.67 3.34
C ASN A 5 42.32 -19.38 4.01
N LEU A 6 41.12 -18.81 3.89
CA LEU A 6 39.87 -19.42 4.39
C LEU A 6 39.80 -20.89 3.97
N THR A 7 39.51 -21.76 4.93
CA THR A 7 39.24 -23.18 4.68
C THR A 7 38.00 -23.36 3.80
N THR A 8 37.87 -24.53 3.16
CA THR A 8 36.74 -24.81 2.26
C THR A 8 35.38 -24.65 2.96
N GLU A 9 35.27 -25.05 4.23
CA GLU A 9 34.06 -24.90 5.03
C GLU A 9 33.73 -23.44 5.35
N GLU A 10 34.73 -22.63 5.73
CA GLU A 10 34.51 -21.18 5.95
C GLU A 10 34.10 -20.45 4.67
N ARG A 11 34.66 -20.85 3.51
CA ARG A 11 34.23 -20.33 2.19
C ARG A 11 32.77 -20.70 1.90
N ARG A 12 32.34 -21.93 2.22
CA ARG A 12 30.95 -22.39 2.06
C ARG A 12 30.01 -21.60 2.97
N LEU A 13 30.35 -21.46 4.25
CA LEU A 13 29.56 -20.68 5.21
C LEU A 13 29.41 -19.21 4.80
N LYS A 14 30.52 -18.59 4.35
CA LYS A 14 30.50 -17.22 3.82
C LYS A 14 29.60 -17.12 2.59
N ARG A 15 29.61 -18.12 1.71
CA ARG A 15 28.74 -18.17 0.52
C ARG A 15 27.28 -18.31 0.90
N ILE A 16 26.94 -19.17 1.86
CA ILE A 16 25.58 -19.33 2.37
C ILE A 16 25.08 -18.02 2.99
N ALA A 17 25.89 -17.34 3.79
CA ALA A 17 25.54 -16.05 4.37
C ALA A 17 25.27 -14.99 3.29
N GLN A 18 26.12 -14.91 2.26
CA GLN A 18 25.91 -14.02 1.12
C GLN A 18 24.62 -14.32 0.35
N LEU A 19 24.33 -15.61 0.12
CA LEU A 19 23.11 -16.02 -0.57
C LEU A 19 21.86 -15.70 0.24
N LYS A 20 21.86 -15.93 1.56
CA LYS A 20 20.77 -15.54 2.46
C LYS A 20 20.53 -14.03 2.44
N ALA A 21 21.60 -13.23 2.49
CA ALA A 21 21.49 -11.78 2.42
C ALA A 21 20.91 -11.30 1.08
N LYS A 22 21.32 -11.91 -0.04
CA LYS A 22 20.75 -11.63 -1.37
C LYS A 22 19.26 -12.01 -1.43
N LEU A 23 18.90 -13.19 -0.91
CA LEU A 23 17.51 -13.63 -0.88
C LEU A 23 16.64 -12.67 -0.08
N GLN A 24 17.08 -12.28 1.12
CA GLN A 24 16.37 -11.31 1.96
C GLN A 24 16.15 -9.98 1.23
N LYS A 25 17.17 -9.50 0.51
CA LYS A 25 17.07 -8.26 -0.29
C LYS A 25 16.06 -8.38 -1.42
N GLU A 26 16.07 -9.48 -2.17
CA GLU A 26 15.12 -9.69 -3.27
C GLU A 26 13.69 -9.89 -2.78
N THR A 27 13.48 -10.61 -1.67
CA THR A 27 12.16 -10.72 -1.04
C THR A 27 11.64 -9.36 -0.58
N ALA A 28 12.50 -8.53 0.03
CA ALA A 28 12.11 -7.18 0.43
C ALA A 28 11.72 -6.33 -0.79
N ARG A 29 12.46 -6.45 -1.90
CA ARG A 29 12.16 -5.75 -3.16
C ARG A 29 10.84 -6.21 -3.77
N GLN A 30 10.56 -7.51 -3.81
CA GLN A 30 9.27 -8.04 -4.27
C GLN A 30 8.12 -7.51 -3.40
N ASN A 31 8.24 -7.58 -2.08
CA ASN A 31 7.22 -7.06 -1.17
C ASN A 31 6.96 -5.56 -1.37
N GLU A 32 7.98 -4.77 -1.68
CA GLU A 32 7.84 -3.36 -2.02
C GLU A 32 7.07 -3.16 -3.33
N LEU A 33 7.42 -3.91 -4.38
CA LEU A 33 6.73 -3.86 -5.68
C LEU A 33 5.25 -4.25 -5.55
N GLU A 34 4.94 -5.29 -4.77
CA GLU A 34 3.58 -5.68 -4.52
C GLU A 34 2.79 -4.63 -3.73
N ARG A 35 3.41 -3.99 -2.73
CA ARG A 35 2.79 -2.87 -2.01
C ARG A 35 2.50 -1.71 -2.96
N LYS A 36 3.45 -1.36 -3.83
CA LYS A 36 3.25 -0.33 -4.87
C LYS A 36 2.07 -0.69 -5.78
N ARG A 37 1.98 -1.95 -6.22
CA ARG A 37 0.86 -2.45 -7.04
C ARG A 37 -0.49 -2.32 -6.31
N ARG A 38 -0.58 -2.80 -5.07
CA ARG A 38 -1.81 -2.71 -4.26
C ARG A 38 -2.21 -1.25 -4.01
N ASN A 39 -1.25 -0.38 -3.72
CA ASN A 39 -1.52 1.04 -3.55
C ASN A 39 -2.05 1.68 -4.83
N GLY A 40 -1.48 1.34 -5.99
CA GLY A 40 -1.98 1.81 -7.28
C GLY A 40 -3.43 1.38 -7.55
N GLN A 41 -3.79 0.14 -7.18
CA GLN A 41 -5.17 -0.35 -7.29
C GLN A 41 -6.13 0.42 -6.37
N LEU A 42 -5.73 0.67 -5.11
CA LEU A 42 -6.54 1.46 -4.18
C LEU A 42 -6.73 2.91 -4.67
N ILE A 43 -5.68 3.52 -5.23
CA ILE A 43 -5.77 4.87 -5.82
C ILE A 43 -6.77 4.86 -6.99
N ALA A 44 -6.70 3.88 -7.89
CA ALA A 44 -7.63 3.78 -9.02
C ALA A 44 -9.10 3.68 -8.55
N PHE A 45 -9.37 2.87 -7.52
CA PHE A 45 -10.71 2.83 -6.91
C PHE A 45 -11.12 4.17 -6.26
N GLY A 46 -10.18 4.84 -5.59
CA GLY A 46 -10.43 6.17 -5.01
C GLY A 46 -10.79 7.22 -6.06
N VAL A 47 -10.07 7.26 -7.19
CA VAL A 47 -10.37 8.16 -8.31
C VAL A 47 -11.75 7.85 -8.91
N PHE A 48 -12.05 6.58 -9.14
CA PHE A 48 -13.37 6.16 -9.62
C PHE A 48 -14.49 6.62 -8.66
N PHE A 49 -14.33 6.37 -7.36
CA PHE A 49 -15.31 6.74 -6.36
C PHE A 49 -15.50 8.27 -6.28
N GLU A 50 -14.42 9.05 -6.37
CA GLU A 50 -14.50 10.51 -6.39
C GLU A 50 -15.34 11.00 -7.58
N GLN A 51 -15.08 10.49 -8.79
CA GLN A 51 -15.85 10.85 -9.98
C GLN A 51 -17.31 10.41 -9.85
N TRP A 52 -17.57 9.22 -9.32
CA TRP A 52 -18.93 8.74 -9.09
C TRP A 52 -19.68 9.63 -8.10
N PHE A 53 -19.07 9.97 -6.95
CA PHE A 53 -19.69 10.81 -5.93
C PHE A 53 -19.95 12.24 -6.43
N LYS A 54 -19.03 12.84 -7.19
CA LYS A 54 -19.22 14.18 -7.78
C LYS A 54 -20.44 14.24 -8.69
N ASN A 55 -20.65 13.20 -9.51
CA ASN A 55 -21.74 13.12 -10.48
C ASN A 55 -23.05 12.58 -9.90
N ALA A 56 -23.05 12.08 -8.66
CA ALA A 56 -24.22 11.53 -7.99
C ALA A 56 -25.25 12.62 -7.66
N ASN A 57 -26.53 12.26 -7.65
CA ASN A 57 -27.59 13.15 -7.19
C ASN A 57 -27.60 13.27 -5.65
N PRO A 58 -28.36 14.22 -5.04
CA PRO A 58 -28.36 14.42 -3.59
C PRO A 58 -28.76 13.19 -2.76
N GLU A 59 -29.71 12.38 -3.25
CA GLU A 59 -30.16 11.16 -2.56
C GLU A 59 -29.04 10.10 -2.58
N GLU A 60 -28.42 9.88 -3.74
CA GLU A 60 -27.28 8.98 -3.91
C GLU A 60 -26.09 9.40 -3.04
N LYS A 61 -25.75 10.70 -2.99
CA LYS A 61 -24.70 11.23 -2.11
C LYS A 61 -25.00 10.90 -0.64
N THR A 62 -26.24 11.05 -0.21
CA THR A 62 -26.67 10.73 1.16
C THR A 62 -26.52 9.24 1.45
N ASN A 63 -26.94 8.37 0.53
CA ASN A 63 -26.80 6.93 0.63
C ASN A 63 -25.33 6.50 0.69
N ILE A 64 -24.46 7.08 -0.13
CA ILE A 64 -23.02 6.83 -0.13
C ILE A 64 -22.40 7.21 1.22
N ILE A 65 -22.73 8.38 1.77
CA ILE A 65 -22.24 8.82 3.10
C ILE A 65 -22.67 7.83 4.18
N SER A 66 -23.91 7.32 4.12
CA SER A 66 -24.41 6.30 5.04
C SER A 66 -23.60 4.99 4.95
N LEU A 67 -23.35 4.50 3.74
CA LEU A 67 -22.52 3.32 3.52
C LEU A 67 -21.11 3.49 4.10
N VAL A 68 -20.48 4.65 3.89
CA VAL A 68 -19.16 4.94 4.45
C VAL A 68 -19.18 4.90 5.98
N LYS A 69 -20.19 5.49 6.62
CA LYS A 69 -20.36 5.46 8.08
C LYS A 69 -20.56 4.04 8.63
N ASN A 70 -21.21 3.15 7.87
CA ASN A 70 -21.47 1.79 8.29
C ASN A 70 -20.25 0.87 8.14
N HIS A 71 -19.37 1.13 7.17
CA HIS A 71 -18.26 0.23 6.82
C HIS A 71 -16.88 0.73 7.24
N LEU A 72 -16.68 2.03 7.42
CA LEU A 72 -15.43 2.58 7.93
C LEU A 72 -15.53 2.94 9.41
N LYS A 73 -14.38 2.91 10.08
CA LYS A 73 -14.25 3.27 11.50
C LYS A 73 -13.03 4.17 11.72
N ASP A 74 -13.03 4.83 12.86
CA ASP A 74 -11.93 5.64 13.37
C ASP A 74 -11.40 6.63 12.31
N ARG A 75 -10.07 6.72 12.21
CA ARG A 75 -9.37 7.63 11.30
C ARG A 75 -9.73 7.44 9.83
N ASN A 76 -10.13 6.23 9.41
CA ASN A 76 -10.53 5.99 8.03
C ASN A 76 -11.91 6.60 7.75
N LEU A 77 -12.84 6.52 8.72
CA LEU A 77 -14.13 7.17 8.62
C LEU A 77 -13.98 8.69 8.59
N GLU A 78 -13.20 9.25 9.52
CA GLU A 78 -12.93 10.69 9.59
C GLU A 78 -12.41 11.25 8.26
N ARG A 79 -11.37 10.60 7.70
CA ARG A 79 -10.77 10.99 6.42
C ARG A 79 -11.74 10.88 5.25
N ALA A 80 -12.56 9.83 5.21
CA ALA A 80 -13.52 9.65 4.14
C ALA A 80 -14.62 10.72 4.19
N LEU A 81 -15.12 11.05 5.39
CA LEU A 81 -16.12 12.12 5.59
C LEU A 81 -15.55 13.50 5.25
N GLU A 82 -14.33 13.80 5.68
CA GLU A 82 -13.62 15.05 5.32
C GLU A 82 -13.45 15.17 3.79
N GLY A 83 -13.00 14.08 3.15
CA GLY A 83 -12.87 14.02 1.69
C GLY A 83 -14.20 14.25 0.97
N MET A 84 -15.27 13.57 1.38
CA MET A 84 -16.60 13.74 0.77
C MET A 84 -17.15 15.16 0.98
N LYS A 85 -16.92 15.77 2.15
CA LYS A 85 -17.32 17.15 2.41
C LYS A 85 -16.65 18.10 1.42
N ARG A 86 -15.32 18.00 1.27
CA ARG A 86 -14.55 18.79 0.29
C ARG A 86 -15.09 18.59 -1.14
N LEU A 87 -15.36 17.35 -1.54
CA LEU A 87 -15.87 17.04 -2.88
C LEU A 87 -17.29 17.58 -3.13
N ALA A 88 -18.08 17.79 -2.08
CA ALA A 88 -19.41 18.39 -2.19
C ALA A 88 -19.36 19.93 -2.27
N GLU A 89 -18.29 20.55 -1.77
CA GLU A 89 -18.04 22.00 -1.87
C GLU A 89 -17.42 22.39 -3.22
N ASP A 90 -16.66 21.48 -3.85
CA ASP A 90 -16.00 21.66 -5.15
C ASP A 90 -16.93 21.42 -6.38
N ALA A 91 -18.19 21.00 -6.16
CA ALA A 91 -19.15 20.61 -7.21
C ALA A 91 -20.23 21.69 -7.41
#